data_AF-A0A958MPJ6-F1
#
_entry.id   AF-A0A958MPJ6-F1
#
_cell.length_a   1.000
_cell.length_b   1.000
_cell.length_c   1.000
_cell.angle_alpha   90.00
_cell.angle_beta   90.00
_cell.angle_gamma   90.00
#
_symmetry.space_group_name_H-M   'P 1'
#
loop_
_entity.id
_entity.type
_entity.pdbx_description
1 polymer ?
#
loop_
_entity_poly.entity_id
_entity_poly.type
_entity_poly.pdbx_seq_one_letter_code
_entity_poly.pdbx_strand_id
1 'polypeptide(L)'
;MVQFRRFYLLIGCFFLGLIPWSIHSAQAETMFEGYYKIVSGTTKIGYFIQRYEFDPKTKKFISTYFIQTNDLGGNTTESLRAFADDKFQPVSYQYTVKTPQMVKTIDATFKGTIMNAVITTGANAQTVSKKVPKGTFLSTFLGYLILQKGYTPGKKFNYSAVAEEDAESYNGEAYVKEQQTFLNKPVFKVLNSFKGVKFVSFVTEKGEVLGTQSPLQQIATELSPSASSATEGFTLPSGPLKILFGKVPLGKPNILAGSEKAEKAPAEKAPEPAPEPEPEKKESAPKKLPEKKTK
;
A
#
# COMPACT_ATOMS: atom_id res chain seq x y z
N MET A 1 -60.47 -40.40 -36.60
CA MET A 1 -61.00 -40.24 -35.22
C MET A 1 -60.69 -38.81 -34.78
N VAL A 2 -61.64 -37.86 -34.86
CA VAL A 2 -62.80 -37.66 -33.96
C VAL A 2 -62.31 -37.15 -32.60
N GLN A 3 -62.20 -35.81 -32.46
CA GLN A 3 -63.06 -34.92 -31.63
C GLN A 3 -62.46 -34.71 -30.21
N PHE A 4 -62.56 -33.58 -29.47
CA PHE A 4 -63.42 -32.39 -29.56
C PHE A 4 -62.95 -31.25 -28.63
N ARG A 5 -63.29 -30.01 -29.03
CA ARG A 5 -63.70 -28.77 -28.28
C ARG A 5 -62.87 -28.24 -27.07
N ARG A 6 -62.39 -26.99 -26.99
CA ARG A 6 -62.89 -25.58 -27.17
C ARG A 6 -63.63 -24.94 -25.97
N PHE A 7 -63.20 -23.69 -25.68
CA PHE A 7 -63.84 -22.52 -24.99
C PHE A 7 -63.56 -22.36 -23.47
N TYR A 8 -63.35 -21.17 -22.90
CA TYR A 8 -63.31 -19.77 -23.36
C TYR A 8 -62.49 -18.88 -22.41
N LEU A 9 -62.16 -17.69 -22.93
CA LEU A 9 -61.57 -16.47 -22.37
C LEU A 9 -61.98 -16.09 -20.92
N LEU A 10 -61.03 -15.57 -20.14
CA LEU A 10 -61.27 -14.42 -19.26
C LEU A 10 -60.00 -13.53 -19.21
N ILE A 11 -60.24 -12.27 -19.51
CA ILE A 11 -59.31 -11.15 -19.52
C ILE A 11 -58.92 -10.80 -18.08
N GLY A 12 -57.62 -10.69 -17.83
CA GLY A 12 -57.06 -10.12 -16.61
C GLY A 12 -55.78 -9.37 -16.95
N CYS A 13 -55.92 -8.09 -17.29
CA CYS A 13 -54.80 -7.16 -17.39
C CYS A 13 -54.15 -6.98 -16.01
N PHE A 14 -52.91 -7.44 -15.85
CA PHE A 14 -51.95 -6.84 -14.92
C PHE A 14 -50.60 -6.72 -15.66
N PHE A 15 -50.45 -5.62 -16.39
CA PHE A 15 -49.14 -4.99 -16.52
C PHE A 15 -48.81 -4.43 -15.15
N LEU A 16 -47.73 -4.90 -14.51
CA LEU A 16 -46.92 -4.12 -13.56
C LEU A 16 -45.69 -4.94 -13.18
N GLY A 17 -44.53 -4.49 -13.65
CA GLY A 17 -43.25 -4.76 -13.00
C GLY A 17 -42.49 -6.00 -13.50
N LEU A 18 -42.02 -5.98 -14.75
CA LEU A 18 -40.68 -6.50 -15.02
C LEU A 18 -39.72 -5.65 -14.18
N ILE A 19 -39.49 -6.04 -12.92
CA ILE A 19 -38.36 -5.52 -12.15
C ILE A 19 -37.13 -6.06 -12.90
N PRO A 20 -36.32 -5.21 -13.55
CA PRO A 20 -35.01 -5.66 -13.94
C PRO A 20 -34.35 -6.03 -12.62
N TRP A 21 -34.13 -7.33 -12.40
CA TRP A 21 -33.13 -7.77 -11.45
C TRP A 21 -31.84 -7.16 -11.98
N SER A 22 -31.51 -5.97 -11.49
CA SER A 22 -30.19 -5.40 -11.62
C SER A 22 -29.31 -6.39 -10.87
N ILE A 23 -28.82 -7.37 -11.61
CA ILE A 23 -27.63 -8.12 -11.25
C ILE A 23 -26.54 -7.05 -11.25
N HIS A 24 -26.46 -6.32 -10.14
CA HIS A 24 -25.23 -5.68 -9.73
C HIS A 24 -24.27 -6.86 -9.64
N SER A 25 -23.52 -7.08 -10.72
CA SER A 25 -22.28 -7.84 -10.62
C SER A 25 -21.47 -7.05 -9.61
N ALA A 26 -21.55 -7.45 -8.36
CA ALA A 26 -20.79 -6.89 -7.27
C ALA A 26 -19.33 -7.09 -7.68
N GLN A 27 -18.74 -6.02 -8.24
CA GLN A 27 -17.32 -5.98 -8.49
C GLN A 27 -16.62 -6.17 -7.15
N ALA A 28 -15.42 -6.75 -7.16
CA ALA A 28 -14.67 -6.93 -5.94
C ALA A 28 -14.59 -5.59 -5.18
N GLU A 29 -14.92 -5.62 -3.89
CA GLU A 29 -14.95 -4.44 -3.04
C GLU A 29 -13.51 -4.02 -2.77
N THR A 30 -13.16 -2.79 -3.15
CA THR A 30 -11.84 -2.24 -2.82
C THR A 30 -11.80 -1.88 -1.33
N MET A 31 -11.06 -2.67 -0.56
CA MET A 31 -10.85 -2.42 0.87
C MET A 31 -9.82 -1.32 1.10
N PHE A 32 -8.79 -1.27 0.26
CA PHE A 32 -7.72 -0.28 0.30
C PHE A 32 -7.12 -0.11 -1.09
N GLU A 33 -6.80 1.12 -1.48
CA GLU A 33 -5.97 1.42 -2.65
C GLU A 33 -5.09 2.63 -2.38
N GLY A 34 -3.77 2.48 -2.50
CA GLY A 34 -2.81 3.52 -2.18
C GLY A 34 -1.71 3.65 -3.24
N TYR A 35 -1.25 4.88 -3.44
CA TYR A 35 0.00 5.17 -4.14
C TYR A 35 1.04 5.58 -3.13
N TYR A 36 2.28 5.15 -3.33
CA TYR A 36 3.39 5.40 -2.42
C TYR A 36 4.57 5.97 -3.19
N LYS A 37 5.31 6.88 -2.55
CA LYS A 37 6.65 7.24 -2.99
C LYS A 37 7.62 6.16 -2.54
N ILE A 38 8.60 5.84 -3.36
CA ILE A 38 9.76 5.03 -2.97
C ILE A 38 10.96 5.97 -2.91
N VAL A 39 11.63 6.00 -1.76
CA VAL A 39 12.78 6.86 -1.52
C VAL A 39 13.99 6.03 -1.11
N SER A 40 15.17 6.47 -1.56
CA SER A 40 16.47 6.01 -1.07
C SER A 40 17.16 7.17 -0.37
N GLY A 41 17.34 7.07 0.94
CA GLY A 41 17.66 8.24 1.78
C GLY A 41 16.58 9.32 1.64
N THR A 42 16.95 10.47 1.08
CA THR A 42 16.03 11.60 0.81
C THR A 42 15.59 11.69 -0.65
N THR A 43 16.13 10.83 -1.52
CA THR A 43 15.91 10.91 -2.96
C THR A 43 14.77 9.99 -3.39
N LYS A 44 13.78 10.53 -4.11
CA LYS A 44 12.75 9.71 -4.72
C LYS A 44 13.33 8.88 -5.87
N ILE A 45 13.17 7.56 -5.78
CA ILE A 45 13.67 6.60 -6.77
C ILE A 45 12.56 5.84 -7.49
N GLY A 46 11.31 6.00 -7.07
CA GLY A 46 10.19 5.28 -7.68
C GLY A 46 8.85 5.57 -7.05
N TYR A 47 7.87 4.76 -7.45
CA TYR A 47 6.56 4.71 -6.85
C TYR A 47 6.04 3.27 -6.78
N PHE A 48 5.11 3.05 -5.86
CA PHE A 48 4.44 1.78 -5.62
C PHE A 48 2.93 2.02 -5.58
N ILE A 49 2.16 1.15 -6.20
CA ILE A 49 0.69 1.17 -6.18
C ILE A 49 0.24 -0.15 -5.60
N GLN A 50 -0.65 -0.10 -4.62
CA GLN A 50 -1.19 -1.29 -3.97
C GLN A 50 -2.69 -1.21 -3.88
N ARG A 51 -3.37 -2.33 -4.15
CA ARG A 51 -4.79 -2.50 -3.95
C ARG A 51 -5.07 -3.82 -3.25
N TYR A 52 -5.93 -3.76 -2.24
CA TYR A 52 -6.54 -4.93 -1.63
C TYR A 52 -8.04 -4.92 -1.89
N GLU A 53 -8.55 -6.07 -2.33
CA GLU A 53 -9.96 -6.23 -2.67
C GLU A 53 -10.50 -7.51 -2.02
N PHE A 54 -11.81 -7.54 -1.78
CA PHE A 54 -12.54 -8.75 -1.43
C PHE A 54 -13.63 -8.99 -2.46
N ASP A 55 -13.62 -10.16 -3.09
CA ASP A 55 -14.69 -10.60 -3.99
C ASP A 55 -15.73 -11.39 -3.18
N PRO A 56 -16.93 -10.84 -2.92
CA PRO A 56 -17.96 -11.53 -2.13
C PRO A 56 -18.56 -12.74 -2.85
N LYS A 57 -18.48 -12.78 -4.19
CA LYS A 57 -19.02 -13.89 -4.99
C LYS A 57 -18.11 -15.10 -4.91
N THR A 58 -16.80 -14.89 -5.05
CA THR A 58 -15.82 -15.98 -5.00
C THR A 58 -15.24 -16.21 -3.61
N LYS A 59 -15.54 -15.32 -2.63
CA LYS A 59 -14.99 -15.30 -1.28
C LYS A 59 -13.46 -15.28 -1.27
N LYS A 60 -12.89 -14.43 -2.11
CA LYS A 60 -11.44 -14.32 -2.28
C LYS A 60 -10.94 -12.94 -1.87
N PHE A 61 -9.85 -12.94 -1.12
CA PHE A 61 -9.00 -11.77 -0.98
C PHE A 61 -8.08 -11.66 -2.20
N ILE A 62 -7.94 -10.45 -2.71
CA ILE A 62 -7.11 -10.13 -3.86
C ILE A 62 -6.12 -9.06 -3.41
N SER A 63 -4.83 -9.29 -3.67
CA SER A 63 -3.79 -8.29 -3.52
C SER A 63 -3.18 -8.04 -4.88
N THR A 64 -3.21 -6.78 -5.31
CA THR A 64 -2.58 -6.36 -6.57
C THR A 64 -1.60 -5.25 -6.28
N TYR A 65 -0.38 -5.34 -6.80
CA TYR A 65 0.54 -4.22 -6.72
C TYR A 65 1.36 -4.02 -7.99
N PHE A 66 1.88 -2.80 -8.13
CA PHE A 66 2.78 -2.39 -9.18
C PHE A 66 3.87 -1.47 -8.60
N ILE A 67 5.12 -1.69 -8.95
CA ILE A 67 6.28 -0.87 -8.59
C ILE A 67 6.96 -0.43 -9.88
N GLN A 68 7.38 0.83 -9.90
CA GLN A 68 8.29 1.32 -10.93
C GLN A 68 9.37 2.20 -10.29
N THR A 69 10.62 1.93 -10.63
CA THR A 69 11.78 2.71 -10.21
C THR A 69 12.53 3.30 -11.40
N ASN A 70 13.31 4.35 -11.14
CA ASN A 70 14.24 4.98 -12.10
C ASN A 70 15.62 4.31 -12.05
N ASP A 71 16.60 4.88 -12.78
CA ASP A 71 17.99 4.42 -12.83
C ASP A 71 18.60 4.21 -11.44
N LEU A 72 18.36 5.12 -10.49
CA LEU A 72 18.88 5.01 -9.11
C LEU A 72 18.26 3.83 -8.35
N GLY A 73 17.02 3.47 -8.65
CA GLY A 73 16.36 2.27 -8.16
C GLY A 73 16.48 1.06 -9.08
N GLY A 74 17.43 1.07 -10.03
CA GLY A 74 17.74 -0.06 -10.91
C GLY A 74 16.81 -0.25 -12.10
N ASN A 75 16.02 0.76 -12.49
CA ASN A 75 15.07 0.69 -13.61
C ASN A 75 14.18 -0.55 -13.59
N THR A 76 13.60 -0.81 -12.41
CA THR A 76 12.81 -2.00 -12.16
C THR A 76 11.33 -1.69 -12.34
N THR A 77 10.63 -2.59 -13.02
CA THR A 77 9.17 -2.69 -12.97
C THR A 77 8.80 -4.01 -12.35
N GLU A 78 8.00 -3.98 -11.29
CA GLU A 78 7.56 -5.19 -10.58
C GLU A 78 6.05 -5.16 -10.40
N SER A 79 5.41 -6.31 -10.48
CA SER A 79 3.98 -6.42 -10.25
C SER A 79 3.58 -7.77 -9.71
N LEU A 80 2.53 -7.76 -8.90
CA LEU A 80 1.90 -8.96 -8.36
C LEU A 80 0.39 -8.87 -8.51
N ARG A 81 -0.24 -10.01 -8.79
CA ARG A 81 -1.66 -10.23 -8.53
C ARG A 81 -1.83 -11.57 -7.82
N ALA A 82 -2.23 -11.52 -6.56
CA ALA A 82 -2.32 -12.66 -5.65
C ALA A 82 -3.75 -12.85 -5.15
N PHE A 83 -4.13 -14.12 -4.96
CA PHE A 83 -5.44 -14.55 -4.53
C PHE A 83 -5.33 -15.49 -3.34
N ALA A 84 -6.11 -15.23 -2.31
CA ALA A 84 -6.30 -16.12 -1.17
C ALA A 84 -7.79 -16.33 -0.91
N ASP A 85 -8.16 -17.43 -0.28
CA ASP A 85 -9.55 -17.66 0.17
C ASP A 85 -9.89 -16.82 1.41
N ASP A 86 -11.12 -16.94 1.91
CA ASP A 86 -11.61 -16.23 3.11
C ASP A 86 -10.89 -16.59 4.42
N LYS A 87 -9.98 -17.58 4.39
CA LYS A 87 -9.11 -18.00 5.49
C LYS A 87 -7.64 -17.69 5.22
N PHE A 88 -7.35 -16.88 4.21
CA PHE A 88 -6.01 -16.55 3.75
C PHE A 88 -5.18 -17.77 3.27
N GLN A 89 -5.83 -18.88 2.92
CA GLN A 89 -5.14 -19.98 2.25
C GLN A 89 -4.79 -19.55 0.82
N PRO A 90 -3.56 -19.82 0.37
CA PRO A 90 -3.13 -19.41 -0.96
C PRO A 90 -3.95 -20.12 -2.04
N VAL A 91 -4.42 -19.37 -3.03
CA VAL A 91 -5.15 -19.92 -4.19
C VAL A 91 -4.26 -19.87 -5.43
N SER A 92 -3.74 -18.69 -5.75
CA SER A 92 -2.85 -18.47 -6.89
C SER A 92 -2.16 -17.12 -6.79
N TYR A 93 -1.08 -16.93 -7.54
CA TYR A 93 -0.55 -15.60 -7.82
C TYR A 93 0.15 -15.55 -9.18
N GLN A 94 0.27 -14.33 -9.70
CA GLN A 94 1.10 -14.01 -10.84
C GLN A 94 2.06 -12.90 -10.43
N TYR A 95 3.34 -13.18 -10.52
CA TYR A 95 4.42 -12.25 -10.22
C TYR A 95 5.19 -11.93 -11.50
N THR A 96 5.62 -10.68 -11.64
CA THR A 96 6.49 -10.26 -12.73
C THR A 96 7.48 -9.23 -12.22
N VAL A 97 8.75 -9.41 -12.57
CA VAL A 97 9.80 -8.41 -12.41
C VAL A 97 10.54 -8.24 -13.71
N LYS A 98 10.74 -6.98 -14.11
CA LYS A 98 11.50 -6.58 -15.27
C LYS A 98 12.57 -5.59 -14.83
N THR A 99 13.82 -5.92 -15.14
CA THR A 99 14.97 -5.02 -15.06
C THR A 99 15.54 -4.81 -16.47
N PRO A 100 16.54 -3.95 -16.67
CA PRO A 100 17.21 -3.83 -17.97
C PRO A 100 17.85 -5.15 -18.45
N GLN A 101 18.23 -6.03 -17.52
CA GLN A 101 18.94 -7.27 -17.83
C GLN A 101 18.01 -8.46 -18.05
N MET A 102 16.82 -8.46 -17.45
CA MET A 102 15.96 -9.64 -17.49
C MET A 102 14.48 -9.33 -17.26
N VAL A 103 13.64 -10.23 -17.75
CA VAL A 103 12.24 -10.35 -17.35
C VAL A 103 12.08 -11.71 -16.69
N LYS A 104 11.50 -11.73 -15.48
CA LYS A 104 11.09 -12.94 -14.78
C LYS A 104 9.61 -12.90 -14.50
N THR A 105 8.92 -14.00 -14.75
CA THR A 105 7.53 -14.21 -14.34
C THR A 105 7.41 -15.47 -13.48
N ILE A 106 6.44 -15.48 -12.57
CA ILE A 106 6.06 -16.65 -11.81
C ILE A 106 4.54 -16.74 -11.80
N ASP A 107 4.01 -17.80 -12.40
CA ASP A 107 2.58 -18.12 -12.38
C ASP A 107 2.37 -19.33 -11.48
N ALA A 108 1.79 -19.11 -10.30
CA ALA A 108 1.63 -20.14 -9.28
C ALA A 108 0.16 -20.43 -8.97
N THR A 109 -0.15 -21.71 -8.75
CA THR A 109 -1.46 -22.20 -8.27
C THR A 109 -1.28 -23.18 -7.14
N PHE A 110 -2.27 -23.23 -6.25
CA PHE A 110 -2.22 -24.05 -5.05
C PHE A 110 -3.36 -25.08 -5.05
N LYS A 111 -3.02 -26.31 -4.70
CA LYS A 111 -3.97 -27.39 -4.43
C LYS A 111 -3.64 -27.99 -3.07
N GLY A 112 -4.35 -27.55 -2.03
CA GLY A 112 -4.01 -27.87 -0.65
C GLY A 112 -2.61 -27.35 -0.30
N THR A 113 -1.72 -28.24 0.14
CA THR A 113 -0.34 -27.89 0.51
C THR A 113 0.64 -28.01 -0.66
N ILE A 114 0.18 -28.19 -1.90
CA ILE A 114 1.05 -28.30 -3.07
C ILE A 114 0.93 -27.02 -3.90
N MET A 115 2.05 -26.33 -4.08
CA MET A 115 2.22 -25.21 -4.99
C MET A 115 2.78 -25.74 -6.31
N ASN A 116 2.13 -25.42 -7.42
CA ASN A 116 2.67 -25.62 -8.76
C ASN A 116 2.93 -24.25 -9.37
N ALA A 117 4.17 -23.98 -9.77
CA ALA A 117 4.56 -22.70 -10.35
C ALA A 117 5.31 -22.90 -11.67
N VAL A 118 5.01 -22.04 -12.65
CA VAL A 118 5.81 -21.88 -13.86
C VAL A 118 6.65 -20.63 -13.69
N ILE A 119 7.96 -20.79 -13.67
CA ILE A 119 8.93 -19.70 -13.53
C ILE A 119 9.56 -19.48 -14.90
N THR A 120 9.35 -18.31 -15.48
CA THR A 120 9.98 -17.91 -16.75
C THR A 120 11.05 -16.87 -16.47
N THR A 121 12.23 -17.00 -17.05
CA THR A 121 13.32 -16.02 -17.00
C THR A 121 13.91 -15.86 -18.39
N GLY A 122 13.61 -14.73 -19.04
CA GLY A 122 13.91 -14.55 -20.47
C GLY A 122 13.20 -15.60 -21.32
N ALA A 123 13.95 -16.36 -22.11
CA ALA A 123 13.43 -17.45 -22.93
C ALA A 123 13.26 -18.80 -22.19
N ASN A 124 13.79 -18.90 -20.96
CA ASN A 124 13.80 -20.16 -20.22
C ASN A 124 12.57 -20.26 -19.33
N ALA A 125 11.83 -21.36 -19.43
CA ALA A 125 10.71 -21.68 -18.54
C ALA A 125 11.02 -22.97 -17.77
N GLN A 126 10.70 -22.98 -16.48
CA GLN A 126 10.78 -24.16 -15.63
C GLN A 126 9.47 -24.32 -14.84
N THR A 127 9.01 -25.55 -14.71
CA THR A 127 7.86 -25.88 -13.85
C THR A 127 8.38 -26.48 -12.56
N VAL A 128 7.94 -25.94 -11.43
CA VAL A 128 8.24 -26.46 -10.10
C VAL A 128 6.95 -26.89 -9.41
N SER A 129 7.01 -28.04 -8.71
CA SER A 129 5.96 -28.48 -7.82
C SER A 129 6.57 -28.68 -6.44
N LYS A 130 6.09 -27.91 -5.45
CA LYS A 130 6.65 -27.88 -4.11
C LYS A 130 5.56 -28.07 -3.06
N LYS A 131 5.87 -28.83 -2.02
CA LYS A 131 5.02 -28.91 -0.84
C LYS A 131 5.29 -27.71 0.06
N VAL A 132 4.30 -26.87 0.29
CA VAL A 132 4.35 -25.77 1.25
C VAL A 132 3.85 -26.23 2.63
N PRO A 133 4.47 -25.78 3.73
CA PRO A 133 4.02 -26.16 5.08
C PRO A 133 2.55 -25.78 5.31
N LYS A 134 1.82 -26.60 6.09
CA LYS A 134 0.44 -26.28 6.47
C LYS A 134 0.40 -24.96 7.27
N GLY A 135 -0.56 -24.10 6.94
CA GLY A 135 -0.68 -22.76 7.54
C GLY A 135 0.17 -21.68 6.86
N THR A 136 0.90 -22.02 5.79
CA THR A 136 1.58 -21.04 4.94
C THR A 136 0.57 -20.22 4.14
N PHE A 137 0.77 -18.91 4.08
CA PHE A 137 -0.02 -17.96 3.29
C PHE A 137 0.87 -17.18 2.29
N LEU A 138 0.29 -16.36 1.41
CA LEU A 138 1.06 -15.49 0.50
C LEU A 138 1.52 -14.23 1.24
N SER A 139 2.82 -13.92 1.23
CA SER A 139 3.42 -12.89 2.11
C SER A 139 2.74 -11.52 2.01
N THR A 140 2.21 -11.16 0.83
CA THR A 140 1.48 -9.90 0.60
C THR A 140 0.26 -9.71 1.52
N PHE A 141 -0.29 -10.77 2.12
CA PHE A 141 -1.45 -10.70 3.03
C PHE A 141 -1.09 -10.62 4.52
N LEU A 142 0.20 -10.55 4.89
CA LEU A 142 0.64 -10.54 6.30
C LEU A 142 -0.11 -9.50 7.15
N GLY A 143 -0.28 -8.27 6.63
CA GLY A 143 -0.95 -7.19 7.36
C GLY A 143 -2.38 -7.52 7.77
N TYR A 144 -3.14 -8.19 6.90
CA TYR A 144 -4.52 -8.61 7.19
C TYR A 144 -4.58 -9.84 8.09
N LEU A 145 -3.59 -10.73 8.01
CA LEU A 145 -3.48 -11.88 8.94
C LEU A 145 -3.18 -11.43 10.37
N ILE A 146 -2.33 -10.41 10.56
CA ILE A 146 -2.11 -9.82 11.88
C ILE A 146 -3.39 -9.11 12.35
N LEU A 147 -4.09 -8.40 11.45
CA LEU A 147 -5.34 -7.71 11.75
C LEU A 147 -6.40 -8.64 12.35
N GLN A 148 -6.52 -9.88 11.86
CA GLN A 148 -7.44 -10.88 12.43
C GLN A 148 -7.20 -11.15 13.92
N LYS A 149 -5.98 -10.94 14.41
CA LYS A 149 -5.58 -11.12 15.82
C LYS A 149 -5.47 -9.80 16.60
N GLY A 150 -5.66 -8.68 15.90
CA GLY A 150 -5.47 -7.31 16.39
C GLY A 150 -4.00 -6.91 16.50
N TYR A 151 -3.70 -5.68 16.12
CA TYR A 151 -2.41 -5.05 16.39
C TYR A 151 -2.36 -4.65 17.87
N THR A 152 -1.52 -5.32 18.67
CA THR A 152 -1.34 -5.01 20.08
C THR A 152 0.17 -4.88 20.37
N PRO A 153 0.64 -3.74 20.92
CA PRO A 153 2.03 -3.59 21.33
C PRO A 153 2.53 -4.74 22.20
N GLY A 154 3.78 -5.14 22.01
CA GLY A 154 4.40 -6.28 22.68
C GLY A 154 4.08 -7.65 22.09
N LYS A 155 3.12 -7.77 21.16
CA LYS A 155 2.82 -9.07 20.51
C LYS A 155 3.82 -9.39 19.41
N LYS A 156 4.21 -10.67 19.37
CA LYS A 156 5.06 -11.28 18.35
C LYS A 156 4.28 -12.33 17.58
N PHE A 157 4.47 -12.35 16.26
CA PHE A 157 3.82 -13.26 15.32
C PHE A 157 4.91 -13.98 14.53
N ASN A 158 5.10 -15.26 14.80
CA ASN A 158 5.92 -16.13 13.96
C ASN A 158 5.02 -16.75 12.89
N TYR A 159 5.50 -16.80 11.66
CA TYR A 159 4.73 -17.30 10.53
C TYR A 159 5.58 -18.02 9.49
N SER A 160 4.91 -18.78 8.61
CA SER A 160 5.45 -19.28 7.36
C SER A 160 4.69 -18.60 6.23
N ALA A 161 5.39 -18.05 5.25
CA ALA A 161 4.77 -17.39 4.10
C ALA A 161 5.52 -17.73 2.81
N VAL A 162 4.79 -17.80 1.70
CA VAL A 162 5.37 -17.86 0.35
C VAL A 162 5.88 -16.47 0.00
N ALA A 163 7.17 -16.38 -0.34
CA ALA A 163 7.73 -15.25 -1.06
C ALA A 163 7.38 -15.40 -2.55
N GLU A 164 6.42 -14.59 -3.00
CA GLU A 164 5.85 -14.68 -4.34
C GLU A 164 6.90 -14.44 -5.44
N GLU A 165 7.97 -13.70 -5.14
CA GLU A 165 9.10 -13.42 -6.03
C GLU A 165 10.04 -14.61 -6.26
N ASP A 166 9.97 -15.64 -5.39
CA ASP A 166 10.87 -16.81 -5.41
C ASP A 166 10.17 -18.14 -5.68
N ALA A 167 8.83 -18.19 -5.57
CA ALA A 167 8.08 -19.43 -5.47
C ALA A 167 8.67 -20.39 -4.41
N GLU A 168 8.87 -19.85 -3.20
CA GLU A 168 9.37 -20.59 -2.06
C GLU A 168 8.74 -20.09 -0.75
N SER A 169 8.61 -20.98 0.23
CA SER A 169 8.14 -20.66 1.58
C SER A 169 9.29 -20.41 2.53
N TYR A 170 9.17 -19.35 3.33
CA TYR A 170 10.13 -18.99 4.35
C TYR A 170 9.43 -18.71 5.67
N ASN A 171 10.14 -18.95 6.77
CA ASN A 171 9.72 -18.48 8.08
C ASN A 171 9.98 -16.98 8.20
N GLY A 172 9.07 -16.29 8.90
CA GLY A 172 9.18 -14.88 9.20
C GLY A 172 8.66 -14.55 10.59
N GLU A 173 8.92 -13.32 10.98
CA GLU A 173 8.54 -12.77 12.28
C GLU A 173 8.06 -11.33 12.10
N ALA A 174 6.95 -11.01 12.76
CA ALA A 174 6.47 -9.63 12.93
C ALA A 174 6.29 -9.34 14.43
N TYR A 175 6.88 -8.26 14.91
CA TYR A 175 6.76 -7.80 16.29
C TYR A 175 6.14 -6.41 16.32
N VAL A 176 4.96 -6.30 16.94
CA VAL A 176 4.26 -5.02 17.12
C VAL A 176 4.93 -4.31 18.30
N LYS A 177 5.81 -3.36 18.00
CA LYS A 177 6.65 -2.73 19.02
C LYS A 177 5.88 -1.74 19.89
N GLU A 178 5.33 -0.72 19.26
CA GLU A 178 4.71 0.43 19.93
C GLU A 178 3.69 1.10 19.03
N GLN A 179 2.79 1.87 19.62
CA GLN A 179 1.94 2.81 18.88
C GLN A 179 2.65 4.17 18.83
N GLN A 180 2.59 4.83 17.69
CA GLN A 180 3.19 6.14 17.46
C GLN A 180 2.40 6.90 16.39
N THR A 181 2.83 8.11 16.07
CA THR A 181 2.28 8.90 14.96
C THR A 181 3.19 8.78 13.75
N PHE A 182 2.60 8.55 12.57
CA PHE A 182 3.29 8.60 11.27
C PHE A 182 2.36 9.24 10.24
N LEU A 183 2.86 10.20 9.46
CA LEU A 183 2.05 11.01 8.52
C LEU A 183 0.79 11.60 9.18
N ASN A 184 0.93 12.11 10.41
CA ASN A 184 -0.16 12.66 11.24
C ASN A 184 -1.33 11.67 11.48
N LYS A 185 -1.05 10.36 11.43
CA LYS A 185 -2.01 9.29 11.75
C LYS A 185 -1.47 8.39 12.86
N PRO A 186 -2.34 7.88 13.74
CA PRO A 186 -1.95 6.85 14.69
C PRO A 186 -1.63 5.56 13.93
N VAL A 187 -0.46 4.98 14.23
CA VAL A 187 0.01 3.73 13.62
C VAL A 187 0.69 2.85 14.66
N PHE A 188 0.71 1.56 14.37
CA PHE A 188 1.58 0.59 15.01
C PHE A 188 2.90 0.48 14.26
N LYS A 189 4.01 0.59 14.99
CA LYS A 189 5.35 0.28 14.49
C LYS A 189 5.56 -1.22 14.56
N VAL A 190 5.68 -1.87 13.41
CA VAL A 190 5.89 -3.32 13.31
C VAL A 190 7.31 -3.59 12.84
N LEU A 191 8.09 -4.33 13.62
CA LEU A 191 9.41 -4.80 13.22
C LEU A 191 9.25 -6.15 12.54
N ASN A 192 9.67 -6.24 11.28
CA ASN A 192 9.54 -7.44 10.47
C ASN A 192 10.92 -8.04 10.19
N SER A 193 10.96 -9.37 10.13
CA SER A 193 12.09 -10.14 9.65
C SER A 193 11.56 -11.25 8.73
N PHE A 194 11.87 -11.19 7.44
CA PHE A 194 11.43 -12.16 6.45
C PHE A 194 12.53 -12.40 5.42
N LYS A 195 12.83 -13.66 5.13
CA LYS A 195 13.89 -14.06 4.17
C LYS A 195 15.25 -13.39 4.47
N GLY A 196 15.59 -13.28 5.77
CA GLY A 196 16.83 -12.63 6.24
C GLY A 196 16.82 -11.10 6.18
N VAL A 197 15.78 -10.47 5.63
CA VAL A 197 15.65 -9.01 5.53
C VAL A 197 14.86 -8.50 6.73
N LYS A 198 15.40 -7.46 7.39
CA LYS A 198 14.73 -6.74 8.47
C LYS A 198 14.23 -5.39 7.98
N PHE A 199 12.97 -5.07 8.28
CA PHE A 199 12.35 -3.80 7.92
C PHE A 199 11.29 -3.40 8.92
N VAL A 200 10.91 -2.13 8.92
CA VAL A 200 9.85 -1.56 9.73
C VAL A 200 8.64 -1.30 8.85
N SER A 201 7.44 -1.57 9.36
CA SER A 201 6.18 -1.13 8.76
C SER A 201 5.44 -0.21 9.73
N PHE A 202 4.77 0.80 9.20
CA PHE A 202 3.89 1.71 9.93
C PHE A 202 2.45 1.38 9.54
N VAL A 203 1.70 0.71 10.41
CA VAL A 203 0.42 0.09 10.06
C VAL A 203 -0.72 0.71 10.87
N THR A 204 -1.85 1.04 10.23
CA THR A 204 -3.04 1.55 10.93
C THR A 204 -3.74 0.44 11.71
N GLU A 205 -4.71 0.80 12.55
CA GLU A 205 -5.60 -0.17 13.22
C GLU A 205 -6.40 -1.04 12.25
N LYS A 206 -6.54 -0.61 10.99
CA LYS A 206 -7.23 -1.33 9.91
C LYS A 206 -6.32 -2.24 9.10
N GLY A 207 -5.03 -2.36 9.48
CA GLY A 207 -4.05 -3.15 8.75
C GLY A 207 -3.51 -2.48 7.48
N GLU A 208 -3.81 -1.20 7.26
CA GLU A 208 -3.29 -0.43 6.12
C GLU A 208 -1.84 0.00 6.40
N VAL A 209 -0.92 -0.26 5.48
CA VAL A 209 0.48 0.16 5.63
C VAL A 209 0.59 1.60 5.13
N LEU A 210 1.03 2.53 5.99
CA LEU A 210 1.29 3.91 5.59
C LEU A 210 2.72 4.12 5.10
N GLY A 211 3.62 3.22 5.45
CA GLY A 211 4.99 3.25 4.97
C GLY A 211 5.81 2.07 5.46
N THR A 212 6.98 1.91 4.84
CA THR A 212 7.98 0.91 5.23
C THR A 212 9.37 1.54 5.25
N GLN A 213 10.28 0.96 6.04
CA GLN A 213 11.68 1.38 6.07
C GLN A 213 12.58 0.14 6.19
N SER A 214 13.53 -0.01 5.28
CA SER A 214 14.58 -1.02 5.33
C SER A 214 15.91 -0.33 5.63
N PRO A 215 16.37 -0.31 6.90
CA PRO A 215 17.57 0.44 7.28
C PRO A 215 18.83 -0.01 6.54
N LEU A 216 18.97 -1.32 6.31
CA LEU A 216 20.14 -1.89 5.61
C LEU A 216 20.17 -1.50 4.13
N GLN A 217 19.01 -1.39 3.48
CA GLN A 217 18.92 -1.01 2.07
C GLN A 217 18.80 0.51 1.89
N GLN A 218 18.55 1.26 2.97
CA GLN A 218 18.22 2.69 2.95
C GLN A 218 16.99 3.03 2.09
N ILE A 219 16.12 2.06 1.85
CA ILE A 219 14.89 2.22 1.09
C ILE A 219 13.71 2.42 2.04
N ALA A 220 12.84 3.37 1.73
CA ALA A 220 11.57 3.57 2.41
C ALA A 220 10.43 3.75 1.41
N THR A 221 9.22 3.45 1.87
CA THR A 221 7.98 3.78 1.16
C THR A 221 7.09 4.64 2.02
N GLU A 222 6.37 5.58 1.40
CA GLU A 222 5.45 6.48 2.09
C GLU A 222 4.17 6.64 1.29
N LEU A 223 3.03 6.36 1.93
CA LEU A 223 1.70 6.53 1.33
C LEU A 223 1.52 8.01 0.99
N SER A 224 1.05 8.24 -0.22
CA SER A 224 0.79 9.57 -0.75
C SER A 224 -0.70 9.87 -0.74
N PRO A 225 -1.09 11.14 -0.55
CA PRO A 225 -2.49 11.54 -0.54
C PRO A 225 -3.16 11.48 -1.92
N SER A 226 -2.36 11.41 -2.99
CA SER A 226 -2.81 11.30 -4.38
C SER A 226 -1.85 10.49 -5.25
N ALA A 227 -2.35 10.02 -6.39
CA ALA A 227 -1.51 9.39 -7.42
C ALA A 227 -0.45 10.35 -7.97
N SER A 228 -0.81 11.62 -8.20
CA SER A 228 0.10 12.64 -8.77
C SER A 228 1.28 12.93 -7.85
N SER A 229 1.07 13.08 -6.55
CA SER A 229 2.16 13.30 -5.60
C SER A 229 3.11 12.09 -5.50
N ALA A 230 2.60 10.86 -5.56
CA ALA A 230 3.43 9.66 -5.58
C ALA A 230 4.21 9.50 -6.88
N THR A 231 3.68 9.95 -8.01
CA THR A 231 4.22 9.68 -9.35
C THR A 231 4.92 10.88 -10.00
N GLU A 232 5.04 12.01 -9.28
CA GLU A 232 5.82 13.17 -9.73
C GLU A 232 7.20 12.78 -10.29
N GLY A 233 7.50 13.21 -11.52
CA GLY A 233 8.74 12.83 -12.23
C GLY A 233 8.69 11.48 -12.96
N PHE A 234 7.56 10.76 -12.92
CA PHE A 234 7.37 9.47 -13.61
C PHE A 234 6.18 9.52 -14.56
N THR A 235 6.32 8.86 -15.72
CA THR A 235 5.21 8.63 -16.64
C THR A 235 4.45 7.38 -16.19
N LEU A 236 3.15 7.52 -15.87
CA LEU A 236 2.33 6.36 -15.53
C LEU A 236 2.06 5.46 -16.77
N PRO A 237 2.35 4.15 -16.70
CA PRO A 237 2.07 3.21 -17.78
C PRO A 237 0.60 2.79 -17.74
N SER A 238 -0.30 3.66 -18.21
CA SER A 238 -1.75 3.45 -18.11
C SER A 238 -2.26 2.13 -18.73
N GLY A 239 -1.66 1.68 -19.84
CA GLY A 239 -1.98 0.39 -20.49
C GLY A 239 -1.70 -0.80 -19.56
N PRO A 240 -0.44 -1.02 -19.15
CA PRO A 240 -0.10 -2.04 -18.15
C PRO A 240 -0.93 -1.97 -16.86
N LEU A 241 -1.19 -0.77 -16.34
CA LEU A 241 -2.02 -0.61 -15.14
C LEU A 241 -3.47 -1.07 -15.38
N LYS A 242 -4.07 -0.79 -16.53
CA LYS A 242 -5.42 -1.28 -16.87
C LYS A 242 -5.47 -2.81 -16.99
N ILE A 243 -4.43 -3.43 -17.56
CA ILE A 243 -4.36 -4.89 -17.66
C ILE A 243 -4.29 -5.51 -16.26
N LEU A 244 -3.44 -4.96 -15.39
CA LEU A 244 -3.20 -5.50 -14.06
C LEU A 244 -4.38 -5.27 -13.10
N PHE A 245 -4.92 -4.05 -13.08
CA PHE A 245 -5.92 -3.58 -12.11
C PHE A 245 -7.35 -3.47 -12.68
N GLY A 246 -7.58 -3.79 -13.95
CA GLY A 246 -8.85 -3.59 -14.67
C GLY A 246 -9.15 -2.15 -15.07
N LYS A 247 -8.61 -1.18 -14.33
CA LYS A 247 -8.65 0.27 -14.57
C LYS A 247 -7.40 0.90 -13.97
N VAL A 248 -7.05 2.11 -14.40
CA VAL A 248 -5.98 2.86 -13.74
C VAL A 248 -6.39 3.12 -12.28
N PRO A 249 -5.59 2.68 -11.28
CA PRO A 249 -5.87 2.91 -9.87
C PRO A 249 -6.03 4.41 -9.56
N LEU A 250 -7.04 4.76 -8.76
CA LEU A 250 -7.29 6.16 -8.34
C LEU A 250 -6.50 6.54 -7.09
N GLY A 251 -5.96 5.54 -6.38
CA GLY A 251 -5.39 5.67 -5.05
C GLY A 251 -6.47 5.85 -3.98
N LYS A 252 -7.66 5.26 -4.13
CA LYS A 252 -8.75 5.39 -3.14
C LYS A 252 -9.53 4.06 -3.00
N PRO A 253 -9.97 3.70 -1.79
CA PRO A 253 -9.89 4.46 -0.54
C PRO A 253 -8.50 4.37 0.13
N ASN A 254 -8.01 5.49 0.65
CA ASN A 254 -6.84 5.56 1.53
C ASN A 254 -7.01 6.67 2.58
N ILE A 255 -6.38 6.53 3.75
CA ILE A 255 -6.58 7.42 4.91
C ILE A 255 -6.03 8.85 4.73
N LEU A 256 -5.14 9.06 3.75
CA LEU A 256 -4.57 10.37 3.42
C LEU A 256 -5.31 11.06 2.27
N ALA A 257 -6.28 10.40 1.63
CA ALA A 257 -7.06 10.98 0.54
C ALA A 257 -7.74 12.29 1.00
N GLY A 258 -7.47 13.39 0.29
CA GLY A 258 -8.04 14.71 0.59
C GLY A 258 -7.25 15.57 1.58
N SER A 259 -6.15 15.06 2.15
CA SER A 259 -5.28 15.85 3.05
C SER A 259 -4.43 16.92 2.33
N GLU A 260 -4.31 16.87 0.99
CA GLU A 260 -3.57 17.87 0.19
C GLU A 260 -4.11 19.31 0.35
N LYS A 261 -5.38 19.48 0.76
CA LYS A 261 -5.96 20.80 1.03
C LYS A 261 -5.55 21.37 2.38
N ALA A 262 -5.16 20.54 3.35
CA ALA A 262 -4.79 20.99 4.69
C ALA A 262 -3.37 21.56 4.75
N GLU A 263 -2.46 21.07 3.90
CA GLU A 263 -1.07 21.54 3.86
C GLU A 263 -0.89 22.86 3.05
N LYS A 264 -1.91 23.25 2.27
CA LYS A 264 -1.97 24.54 1.55
C LYS A 264 -2.85 25.59 2.24
N ALA A 265 -3.36 25.34 3.45
CA ALA A 265 -3.95 26.40 4.24
C ALA A 265 -2.84 27.41 4.58
N PRO A 266 -3.03 28.73 4.36
CA PRO A 266 -2.03 29.72 4.73
C PRO A 266 -1.67 29.53 6.20
N ALA A 267 -0.38 29.49 6.50
CA ALA A 267 0.10 29.61 7.87
C ALA A 267 -0.65 30.79 8.51
N GLU A 268 -1.43 30.49 9.56
CA GLU A 268 -2.01 31.49 10.42
C GLU A 268 -0.88 32.45 10.79
N LYS A 269 -1.03 33.72 10.39
CA LYS A 269 -0.02 34.75 10.61
C LYS A 269 0.40 34.66 12.07
N ALA A 270 1.67 34.37 12.31
CA ALA A 270 2.27 34.48 13.62
C ALA A 270 1.91 35.87 14.18
N PRO A 271 1.52 35.99 15.47
CA PRO A 271 1.28 37.28 16.08
C PRO A 271 2.51 38.16 15.89
N GLU A 272 2.25 39.37 15.42
CA GLU A 272 3.24 40.40 15.16
C GLU A 272 4.14 40.58 16.39
N PRO A 273 5.48 40.57 16.25
CA PRO A 273 6.37 40.75 17.39
C PRO A 273 6.11 42.12 18.03
N ALA A 274 6.02 42.12 19.36
CA ALA A 274 5.82 43.34 20.15
C ALA A 274 6.90 44.39 19.81
N PRO A 275 6.54 45.69 19.78
CA PRO A 275 7.46 46.75 19.46
C PRO A 275 8.64 46.76 20.44
N GLU A 276 9.84 46.85 19.87
CA GLU A 276 11.13 46.90 20.55
C GLU A 276 11.22 48.14 21.46
N PRO A 277 11.70 48.03 22.71
CA PRO A 277 11.78 49.18 23.62
C PRO A 277 12.83 50.20 23.13
N GLU A 278 12.47 51.48 23.22
CA GLU A 278 13.32 52.62 22.84
C GLU A 278 14.69 52.62 23.56
N PRO A 279 15.75 53.09 22.90
CA PRO A 279 17.09 53.12 23.48
C PRO A 279 17.21 54.17 24.60
N GLU A 280 17.70 53.73 25.75
CA GLU A 280 18.03 54.57 26.90
C GLU A 280 19.00 55.71 26.54
N LYS A 281 18.61 56.93 26.94
CA LYS A 281 19.45 58.13 26.87
C LYS A 281 20.70 57.95 27.73
N LYS A 282 21.88 58.00 27.10
CA LYS A 282 23.17 58.12 27.79
C LYS A 282 23.26 59.45 28.54
N GLU A 283 23.43 59.34 29.85
CA GLU A 283 23.69 60.42 30.78
C GLU A 283 25.10 61.01 30.58
N SER A 284 25.18 62.34 30.68
CA SER A 284 26.32 63.18 30.38
C SER A 284 27.48 63.07 31.37
N ALA A 285 28.71 63.14 30.86
CA ALA A 285 29.96 63.16 31.62
C ALA A 285 30.15 64.43 32.49
N PRO A 286 30.83 64.35 33.65
CA PRO A 286 31.19 65.52 34.44
C PRO A 286 32.50 66.20 33.99
N LYS A 287 32.46 67.54 34.08
CA LYS A 287 33.53 68.53 33.81
C LYS A 287 34.84 68.28 34.58
N LYS A 288 35.97 68.41 33.87
CA LYS A 288 37.32 68.58 34.45
C LYS A 288 37.46 69.94 35.17
N LEU A 289 38.07 69.93 36.36
CA LEU A 289 38.66 71.11 37.00
C LEU A 289 40.16 71.23 36.65
N PRO A 290 40.73 72.46 36.65
CA PRO A 290 42.08 72.73 36.16
C PRO A 290 43.20 72.50 37.19
N GLU A 291 44.36 72.09 36.68
CA GLU A 291 45.61 71.92 37.43
C GLU A 291 46.21 73.26 37.90
N LYS A 292 46.70 73.24 39.14
CA LYS A 292 47.39 74.34 39.82
C LYS A 292 48.89 74.18 39.60
N LYS A 293 49.53 75.15 38.94
CA LYS A 293 50.99 75.25 38.82
C LYS A 293 51.63 75.51 40.19
N THR A 294 52.69 74.79 40.49
CA THR A 294 53.63 75.13 41.58
C THR A 294 54.98 75.46 40.97
N LYS A 295 55.62 76.48 41.56
CA LYS A 295 56.89 77.11 41.17
C LYS A 295 58.09 76.17 41.29
#